data_AF-A0A3D1FXY1-F1
#
_entry.id   AF-A0A3D1FXY1-F1
#
_cell.length_a   1.000
_cell.length_b   1.000
_cell.length_c   1.000
_cell.angle_alpha   90.00
_cell.angle_beta   90.00
_cell.angle_gamma   90.00
#
_symmetry.space_group_name_H-M   'P 1'
#
loop_
_entity.id
_entity.type
_entity.pdbx_description
1 polymer ?
#
loop_
_entity_poly.entity_id
_entity_poly.type
_entity_poly.pdbx_seq_one_letter_code
_entity_poly.pdbx_strand_id
1 'polypeptide(L)'
;AYASSFDQIGPFTTSVKDAARIMEVIAGPDAFDATAMQEPLTPVTKGQPKKVAYLKTAVDNPAVDEGVRKAFMAQLELLENAGVVVEPVELELLNTLVPIYYIITTAEASSNLARFDGVHAGYRHPESTDLESVYKLSRSAGFGKEVQRRIMLGTFVLSSGYYDSFFGKAQSARRLVQEWTDKTLEEYDAILCPTSPTTAFEIGREVSDPTVNYLEDIFTVQANIAG
;
A
#
# COMPACT_ATOMS: atom_id res chain seq x y z
N ALA A 1 9.08 -10.53 2.84
CA ALA A 1 8.25 -9.42 3.33
C ALA A 1 8.96 -8.11 3.03
N TYR A 2 8.27 -7.19 2.36
CA TYR A 2 8.71 -5.81 2.19
C TYR A 2 8.38 -5.06 3.49
N ALA A 3 7.10 -4.94 3.85
CA ALA A 3 6.66 -4.34 5.10
C ALA A 3 5.64 -5.25 5.79
N SER A 4 6.05 -5.85 6.91
CA SER A 4 5.27 -6.88 7.61
C SER A 4 3.90 -6.41 8.07
N SER A 5 3.73 -5.13 8.41
CA SER A 5 2.43 -4.58 8.84
C SER A 5 1.53 -4.06 7.70
N PHE A 6 1.95 -4.28 6.44
CA PHE A 6 1.26 -3.83 5.22
C PHE A 6 1.10 -4.95 4.17
N ASP A 7 2.00 -5.93 4.17
CA ASP A 7 2.04 -7.02 3.21
C ASP A 7 0.80 -7.92 3.38
N GLN A 8 0.00 -8.06 2.32
CA GLN A 8 -1.14 -8.99 2.27
C GLN A 8 -1.21 -9.65 0.89
N ILE A 9 -1.42 -10.97 0.84
CA ILE A 9 -1.59 -11.71 -0.42
C ILE A 9 -3.01 -11.48 -0.96
N GLY A 10 -3.13 -11.26 -2.28
CA GLY A 10 -4.41 -11.13 -2.97
C GLY A 10 -4.38 -11.68 -4.40
N PRO A 11 -5.54 -12.10 -4.97
CA PRO A 11 -5.63 -12.69 -6.29
C PRO A 11 -5.82 -11.64 -7.41
N PHE A 12 -5.25 -11.91 -8.59
CA PHE A 12 -5.57 -11.23 -9.83
C PHE A 12 -6.40 -12.17 -10.73
N THR A 13 -7.56 -11.70 -11.18
CA THR A 13 -8.47 -12.49 -12.02
C THR A 13 -9.19 -11.61 -13.05
N THR A 14 -9.89 -12.22 -14.00
CA THR A 14 -10.70 -11.51 -14.99
C THR A 14 -12.16 -11.34 -14.58
N SER A 15 -12.57 -11.86 -13.41
CA SER A 15 -13.94 -11.72 -12.91
C SER A 15 -14.00 -11.66 -11.38
N VAL A 16 -14.89 -10.82 -10.84
CA VAL A 16 -15.11 -10.68 -9.39
C VAL A 16 -15.46 -12.03 -8.74
N LYS A 17 -16.17 -12.89 -9.47
CA LYS A 17 -16.55 -14.23 -9.00
C LYS A 17 -15.34 -15.14 -8.78
N ASP A 18 -14.35 -15.08 -9.67
CA ASP A 18 -13.16 -15.92 -9.53
C ASP A 18 -12.22 -15.37 -8.46
N ALA A 19 -12.11 -14.03 -8.33
CA ALA A 19 -11.40 -13.42 -7.19
C ALA A 19 -12.00 -13.89 -5.85
N ALA A 20 -13.33 -13.83 -5.71
CA ALA A 20 -14.01 -14.29 -4.49
C ALA A 20 -13.75 -15.77 -4.19
N ARG A 21 -13.81 -16.64 -5.20
CA ARG A 21 -13.53 -18.08 -5.03
C ARG A 21 -12.10 -18.38 -4.62
N ILE A 22 -11.13 -17.65 -5.16
CA ILE A 22 -9.74 -17.82 -4.75
C ILE A 22 -9.57 -17.36 -3.30
N MET A 23 -10.17 -16.22 -2.93
CA MET A 23 -10.16 -15.74 -1.54
C MET A 23 -10.78 -16.74 -0.57
N GLU A 24 -11.87 -17.41 -0.92
CA GLU A 24 -12.48 -18.50 -0.11
C GLU A 24 -11.51 -19.67 0.15
N VAL A 25 -10.52 -19.88 -0.72
CA VAL A 25 -9.53 -20.96 -0.58
C VAL A 25 -8.31 -20.52 0.21
N ILE A 26 -7.82 -19.30 -0.01
CA ILE A 26 -6.54 -18.84 0.56
C ILE A 26 -6.71 -18.10 1.90
N ALA A 27 -7.90 -17.60 2.22
CA ALA A 27 -8.15 -16.88 3.46
C ALA A 27 -8.47 -17.84 4.62
N GLY A 28 -8.07 -17.44 5.82
CA GLY A 28 -8.40 -18.14 7.05
C GLY A 28 -7.24 -18.17 8.05
N PRO A 29 -7.44 -18.82 9.21
CA PRO A 29 -6.42 -18.96 10.22
C PRO A 29 -5.22 -19.77 9.70
N ASP A 30 -4.03 -19.33 10.07
CA ASP A 30 -2.79 -20.07 9.90
C ASP A 30 -2.04 -20.15 11.24
N ALA A 31 -1.69 -21.37 11.66
CA ALA A 31 -0.93 -21.59 12.89
C ALA A 31 0.54 -21.13 12.80
N PHE A 32 1.04 -20.91 11.57
CA PHE A 32 2.38 -20.39 11.32
C PHE A 32 2.44 -18.86 11.21
N ASP A 33 1.29 -18.19 11.24
CA ASP A 33 1.19 -16.74 11.17
C ASP A 33 0.42 -16.17 12.37
N ALA A 34 1.16 -15.58 13.31
CA ALA A 34 0.60 -14.95 14.50
C ALA A 34 -0.26 -13.70 14.20
N THR A 35 -0.17 -13.16 12.97
CA THR A 35 -0.95 -12.00 12.52
C THR A 35 -2.20 -12.40 11.73
N ALA A 36 -2.34 -13.68 11.36
CA ALA A 36 -3.49 -14.17 10.62
C ALA A 36 -4.77 -14.03 11.45
N MET A 37 -5.81 -13.49 10.82
CA MET A 37 -7.15 -13.41 11.40
C MET A 37 -7.66 -14.83 11.68
N GLN A 38 -8.11 -15.06 12.92
CA GLN A 38 -8.56 -16.39 13.35
C GLN A 38 -10.05 -16.64 13.03
N GLU A 39 -10.77 -15.60 12.63
CA GLU A 39 -12.16 -15.70 12.21
C GLU A 39 -12.25 -16.21 10.76
N PRO A 40 -13.22 -17.08 10.45
CA PRO A 40 -13.42 -17.54 9.08
C PRO A 40 -13.84 -16.37 8.19
N LEU A 41 -13.41 -16.39 6.93
CA LEU A 41 -13.86 -15.41 5.95
C LEU A 41 -15.39 -15.48 5.82
N THR A 42 -16.06 -14.35 5.99
CA THR A 42 -17.49 -14.23 5.68
C THR A 42 -17.68 -14.47 4.19
N PRO A 43 -18.53 -15.45 3.76
CA PRO A 43 -18.76 -15.71 2.35
C PRO A 43 -19.19 -14.44 1.63
N VAL A 44 -18.67 -14.20 0.42
CA VAL A 44 -19.03 -13.03 -0.37
C VAL A 44 -20.51 -13.13 -0.75
N THR A 45 -21.37 -12.45 -0.01
CA THR A 45 -22.80 -12.39 -0.32
C THR A 45 -23.02 -11.43 -1.49
N LYS A 46 -23.87 -11.83 -2.43
CA LYS A 46 -24.39 -10.93 -3.48
C LYS A 46 -25.34 -9.91 -2.85
N GLY A 47 -24.81 -8.86 -2.26
CA GLY A 47 -25.55 -7.68 -1.80
C GLY A 47 -25.22 -6.49 -2.68
N GLN A 48 -26.22 -5.69 -3.03
CA GLN A 48 -25.99 -4.36 -3.56
C GLN A 48 -25.78 -3.40 -2.38
N PRO A 49 -24.72 -2.58 -2.37
CA PRO A 49 -24.58 -1.56 -1.33
C PRO A 49 -25.75 -0.59 -1.41
N LYS A 50 -26.18 -0.07 -0.26
CA LYS A 50 -27.27 0.92 -0.18
C LYS A 50 -26.72 2.33 -0.23
N LYS A 51 -25.57 2.57 0.41
CA LYS A 51 -24.97 3.88 0.56
C LYS A 51 -23.45 3.76 0.46
N VAL A 52 -22.83 4.47 -0.48
CA VAL A 52 -21.38 4.47 -0.66
C VAL A 52 -20.85 5.90 -0.64
N ALA A 53 -19.65 6.05 -0.08
CA ALA A 53 -18.90 7.29 -0.13
C ALA A 53 -17.95 7.26 -1.33
N TYR A 54 -17.64 8.42 -1.90
CA TYR A 54 -16.48 8.57 -2.78
C TYR A 54 -15.55 9.69 -2.30
N LEU A 55 -14.24 9.47 -2.42
CA LEU A 55 -13.22 10.44 -2.05
C LEU A 55 -13.21 11.60 -3.06
N LYS A 56 -13.94 12.67 -2.75
CA LYS A 56 -13.99 13.88 -3.59
C LYS A 56 -12.61 14.49 -3.76
N THR A 57 -11.84 14.57 -2.67
CA THR A 57 -10.43 15.02 -2.66
C THR A 57 -9.53 14.23 -3.62
N ALA A 58 -9.81 12.95 -3.87
CA ALA A 58 -9.08 12.14 -4.84
C ALA A 58 -9.50 12.48 -6.28
N VAL A 59 -10.81 12.56 -6.55
CA VAL A 59 -11.37 12.85 -7.88
C VAL A 59 -10.98 14.25 -8.37
N ASP A 60 -11.02 15.23 -7.48
CA ASP A 60 -10.71 16.64 -7.75
C ASP A 60 -9.20 16.92 -7.75
N ASN A 61 -8.37 15.91 -7.43
CA ASN A 61 -6.93 16.08 -7.42
C ASN A 61 -6.42 16.46 -8.83
N PRO A 62 -5.60 17.53 -8.97
CA PRO A 62 -5.07 17.96 -10.25
C PRO A 62 -4.21 16.91 -10.98
N ALA A 63 -3.67 15.94 -10.25
CA ALA A 63 -2.89 14.84 -10.84
C ALA A 63 -3.76 13.80 -11.57
N VAL A 64 -5.08 13.81 -11.38
CA VAL A 64 -5.99 12.86 -12.03
C VAL A 64 -6.26 13.30 -13.46
N ASP A 65 -5.93 12.42 -14.41
CA ASP A 65 -6.23 12.60 -15.83
C ASP A 65 -7.73 12.77 -16.06
N GLU A 66 -8.11 13.68 -16.97
CA GLU A 66 -9.51 13.94 -17.30
C GLU A 66 -10.25 12.66 -17.74
N GLY A 67 -9.58 11.78 -18.49
CA GLY A 67 -10.14 10.50 -18.92
C GLY A 67 -10.46 9.57 -17.76
N VAL A 68 -9.57 9.49 -16.76
CA VAL A 68 -9.78 8.71 -15.53
C VAL A 68 -10.92 9.30 -14.72
N ARG A 69 -10.91 10.64 -14.52
CA ARG A 69 -11.97 11.35 -13.79
C ARG A 69 -13.34 11.08 -14.43
N LYS A 70 -13.45 11.25 -15.75
CA LYS A 70 -14.70 11.02 -16.47
C LYS A 70 -15.17 9.57 -16.36
N ALA A 71 -14.27 8.61 -16.49
CA ALA A 71 -14.60 7.19 -16.37
C ALA A 71 -15.08 6.85 -14.95
N PHE A 72 -14.42 7.37 -13.92
CA PHE A 72 -14.80 7.18 -12.53
C PHE A 72 -16.18 7.79 -12.22
N MET A 73 -16.42 9.04 -12.63
CA MET A 73 -17.73 9.69 -12.44
C MET A 73 -18.85 8.92 -13.15
N ALA A 74 -18.61 8.39 -14.35
CA ALA A 74 -19.58 7.55 -15.03
C ALA A 74 -19.90 6.24 -14.26
N GLN A 75 -18.94 5.66 -13.52
CA GLN A 75 -19.23 4.52 -12.65
C GLN A 75 -20.10 4.91 -11.44
N LEU A 76 -19.87 6.10 -10.86
CA LEU A 76 -20.72 6.61 -9.78
C LEU A 76 -22.16 6.82 -10.26
N GLU A 77 -22.35 7.40 -11.45
CA GLU A 77 -23.68 7.56 -12.07
C GLU A 77 -24.38 6.20 -12.29
N LEU A 78 -23.64 5.15 -12.65
CA LEU A 78 -24.22 3.80 -12.78
C LEU A 78 -24.71 3.25 -11.43
N LEU A 79 -24.00 3.53 -10.33
CA LEU A 79 -24.42 3.15 -8.99
C LEU A 79 -25.67 3.93 -8.56
N GLU A 80 -25.71 5.24 -8.80
CA GLU A 80 -26.88 6.08 -8.52
C GLU A 80 -28.12 5.60 -9.30
N ASN A 81 -27.96 5.33 -10.59
CA ASN A 81 -29.03 4.79 -11.44
C ASN A 81 -29.51 3.41 -10.99
N ALA A 82 -28.66 2.63 -10.34
CA ALA A 82 -29.03 1.36 -9.72
C ALA A 82 -29.71 1.53 -8.34
N GLY A 83 -29.90 2.75 -7.85
CA GLY A 83 -30.55 3.06 -6.58
C GLY A 83 -29.62 3.10 -5.37
N VAL A 84 -28.30 3.13 -5.59
CA VAL A 84 -27.31 3.32 -4.51
C VAL A 84 -27.21 4.81 -4.20
N VAL A 85 -27.23 5.19 -2.92
CA VAL A 85 -26.93 6.56 -2.50
C VAL A 85 -25.42 6.77 -2.59
N VAL A 86 -24.97 7.72 -3.41
CA VAL A 86 -23.55 8.05 -3.59
C VAL A 86 -23.30 9.44 -3.03
N GLU A 87 -22.41 9.59 -2.05
CA GLU A 87 -22.11 10.89 -1.43
C GLU A 87 -20.61 11.20 -1.42
N PRO A 88 -20.22 12.47 -1.60
CA PRO A 88 -18.83 12.88 -1.50
C PRO A 88 -18.36 12.90 -0.04
N VAL A 89 -17.15 12.40 0.21
CA VAL A 89 -16.42 12.58 1.46
C VAL A 89 -15.02 13.14 1.20
N GLU A 90 -14.44 13.77 2.22
CA GLU A 90 -13.12 14.39 2.15
C GLU A 90 -12.15 13.72 3.14
N LEU A 91 -10.90 13.53 2.69
CA LEU A 91 -9.80 13.05 3.50
C LEU A 91 -8.68 14.10 3.44
N GLU A 92 -8.59 14.93 4.48
CA GLU A 92 -7.58 16.01 4.56
C GLU A 92 -6.13 15.48 4.45
N LEU A 93 -5.92 14.24 4.90
CA LEU A 93 -4.61 13.58 4.90
C LEU A 93 -4.22 12.94 3.56
N LEU A 94 -5.02 13.08 2.49
CA LEU A 94 -4.77 12.42 1.20
C LEU A 94 -3.33 12.61 0.70
N ASN A 95 -2.83 13.85 0.70
CA ASN A 95 -1.48 14.19 0.24
C ASN A 95 -0.36 13.71 1.20
N THR A 96 -0.72 13.27 2.41
CA THR A 96 0.22 12.73 3.40
C THR A 96 0.28 11.22 3.43
N LEU A 97 -0.66 10.52 2.76
CA LEU A 97 -0.72 9.06 2.75
C LEU A 97 0.55 8.43 2.21
N VAL A 98 1.03 8.90 1.05
CA VAL A 98 2.26 8.41 0.43
C VAL A 98 3.47 8.61 1.38
N PRO A 99 3.74 9.80 1.94
CA PRO A 99 4.76 9.97 2.97
C PRO A 99 4.64 9.01 4.17
N ILE A 100 3.42 8.82 4.71
CA ILE A 100 3.17 7.91 5.84
C ILE A 100 3.57 6.48 5.45
N TYR A 101 3.07 6.01 4.30
CA TYR A 101 3.36 4.68 3.77
C TYR A 101 4.87 4.48 3.57
N TYR A 102 5.56 5.42 2.92
CA TYR A 102 6.99 5.27 2.65
C TYR A 102 7.84 5.29 3.91
N ILE A 103 7.52 6.12 4.92
CA ILE A 103 8.27 6.12 6.19
C ILE A 103 8.14 4.76 6.88
N ILE A 104 6.92 4.24 7.02
CA ILE A 104 6.71 3.00 7.79
C ILE A 104 7.21 1.79 7.00
N THR A 105 6.87 1.68 5.72
CA THR A 105 7.27 0.51 4.92
C THR A 105 8.77 0.43 4.69
N THR A 106 9.46 1.56 4.53
CA THR A 106 10.93 1.53 4.38
C THR A 106 11.64 1.22 5.70
N ALA A 107 11.13 1.71 6.83
CA ALA A 107 11.60 1.32 8.16
C ALA A 107 11.52 -0.20 8.36
N GLU A 108 10.35 -0.79 8.11
CA GLU A 108 10.17 -2.24 8.21
C GLU A 108 11.03 -3.00 7.21
N ALA A 109 11.12 -2.53 5.97
CA ALA A 109 11.96 -3.12 4.94
C ALA A 109 13.44 -3.16 5.38
N SER A 110 13.97 -2.08 5.97
CA SER A 110 15.36 -2.06 6.42
C SER A 110 15.69 -3.16 7.43
N SER A 111 14.73 -3.49 8.31
CA SER A 111 14.82 -4.59 9.27
C SER A 111 14.60 -5.95 8.60
N ASN A 112 13.51 -6.10 7.84
CA ASN A 112 13.13 -7.35 7.18
C ASN A 112 14.22 -7.87 6.23
N LEU A 113 14.83 -6.97 5.45
CA LEU A 113 15.87 -7.28 4.49
C LEU A 113 17.26 -7.43 5.12
N ALA A 114 17.44 -7.18 6.42
CA ALA A 114 18.73 -7.35 7.10
C ALA A 114 19.20 -8.81 7.11
N ARG A 115 18.26 -9.77 7.06
CA ARG A 115 18.54 -11.22 7.00
C ARG A 115 19.27 -11.69 5.75
N PHE A 116 19.25 -10.90 4.67
CA PHE A 116 19.97 -11.22 3.44
C PHE A 116 21.42 -10.72 3.59
N ASP A 117 22.26 -11.62 4.06
CA ASP A 117 23.65 -11.37 4.43
C ASP A 117 24.67 -12.18 3.62
N GLY A 118 24.21 -13.16 2.84
CA GLY A 118 25.08 -14.09 2.14
C GLY A 118 25.78 -15.09 3.06
N VAL A 119 25.33 -15.24 4.31
CA VAL A 119 25.88 -16.22 5.28
C VAL A 119 25.06 -17.49 5.29
N HIS A 120 23.75 -17.36 5.45
CA HIS A 120 22.84 -18.49 5.62
C HIS A 120 22.28 -18.99 4.29
N ALA A 121 21.91 -18.06 3.41
CA ALA A 121 21.31 -18.33 2.12
C ALA A 121 21.49 -17.14 1.17
N GLY A 122 21.26 -17.39 -0.13
CA GLY A 122 21.28 -16.37 -1.17
C GLY A 122 22.67 -16.08 -1.73
N TYR A 123 22.82 -14.88 -2.30
CA TYR A 123 24.05 -14.46 -2.97
C TYR A 123 25.14 -14.11 -1.93
N ARG A 124 26.32 -14.71 -2.09
CA ARG A 124 27.56 -14.33 -1.40
C ARG A 124 28.55 -13.82 -2.43
N HIS A 125 29.09 -12.63 -2.20
CA HIS A 125 30.08 -12.04 -3.11
C HIS A 125 31.38 -12.87 -3.11
N PRO A 126 31.94 -13.22 -4.29
CA PRO A 126 33.12 -14.10 -4.37
C PRO A 126 34.40 -13.46 -3.84
N GLU A 127 34.47 -12.13 -3.81
CA GLU A 127 35.66 -11.38 -3.36
C GLU A 127 35.64 -11.02 -1.87
N SER A 128 34.69 -11.52 -1.09
CA SER A 128 34.65 -11.24 0.36
C SER A 128 35.77 -11.99 1.10
N THR A 129 36.61 -11.24 1.83
CA THR A 129 37.81 -11.76 2.53
C THR A 129 37.65 -11.84 4.05
N ASP A 130 36.63 -11.18 4.59
CA ASP A 130 36.35 -11.08 6.02
C ASP A 130 34.84 -10.94 6.25
N LEU A 131 34.42 -10.92 7.52
CA LEU A 131 33.01 -10.85 7.87
C LEU A 131 32.34 -9.56 7.35
N GLU A 132 33.01 -8.42 7.46
CA GLU A 132 32.46 -7.13 7.05
C GLU A 132 32.24 -7.06 5.54
N SER A 133 33.22 -7.53 4.75
CA SER A 133 33.14 -7.62 3.30
C SER A 133 32.13 -8.66 2.82
N VAL A 134 31.87 -9.74 3.57
CA VAL A 134 30.74 -10.66 3.29
C VAL A 134 29.43 -9.88 3.33
N TYR A 135 29.17 -9.11 4.40
CA TYR A 135 27.94 -8.33 4.51
C TYR A 135 27.85 -7.21 3.46
N LYS A 136 28.87 -6.35 3.38
CA LYS A 136 28.84 -5.14 2.54
C LYS A 136 28.78 -5.50 1.06
N LEU A 137 29.69 -6.34 0.56
CA LEU A 137 29.77 -6.64 -0.87
C LEU A 137 28.55 -7.46 -1.34
N SER A 138 28.12 -8.45 -0.56
CA SER A 138 26.97 -9.30 -0.95
C SER A 138 25.69 -8.47 -1.03
N ARG A 139 25.45 -7.56 -0.08
CA ARG A 139 24.27 -6.69 -0.09
C ARG A 139 24.34 -5.61 -1.17
N SER A 140 25.50 -4.97 -1.34
CA SER A 140 25.69 -3.93 -2.36
C SER A 140 25.59 -4.46 -3.79
N ALA A 141 26.04 -5.69 -4.05
CA ALA A 141 25.90 -6.31 -5.37
C ALA A 141 24.56 -7.03 -5.55
N GLY A 142 24.00 -7.60 -4.48
CA GLY A 142 22.77 -8.40 -4.53
C GLY A 142 21.47 -7.57 -4.60
N PHE A 143 21.47 -6.36 -4.04
CA PHE A 143 20.30 -5.48 -4.10
C PHE A 143 20.37 -4.47 -5.25
N GLY A 144 19.26 -4.31 -5.96
CA GLY A 144 19.09 -3.21 -6.91
C GLY A 144 19.04 -1.84 -6.23
N LYS A 145 19.29 -0.77 -7.01
CA LYS A 145 19.39 0.61 -6.49
C LYS A 145 18.17 1.06 -5.68
N GLU A 146 16.95 0.69 -6.09
CA GLU A 146 15.73 1.07 -5.39
C GLU A 146 15.63 0.42 -4.00
N VAL A 147 15.96 -0.88 -3.91
CA VAL A 147 15.98 -1.59 -2.63
C VAL A 147 17.02 -0.99 -1.69
N GLN A 148 18.21 -0.65 -2.21
CA GLN A 148 19.24 0.03 -1.42
C GLN A 148 18.76 1.40 -0.91
N ARG A 149 18.10 2.22 -1.74
CA ARG A 149 17.52 3.50 -1.31
C ARG A 149 16.53 3.33 -0.16
N ARG A 150 15.64 2.35 -0.25
CA ARG A 150 14.64 2.05 0.79
C ARG A 150 15.30 1.57 2.08
N ILE A 151 16.33 0.73 2.01
CA ILE A 151 17.10 0.30 3.19
C ILE A 151 17.78 1.49 3.85
N MET A 152 18.42 2.38 3.08
CA MET A 152 19.07 3.57 3.61
C MET A 152 18.07 4.51 4.30
N LEU A 153 16.93 4.79 3.65
CA LEU A 153 15.87 5.62 4.23
C LEU A 153 15.29 4.99 5.50
N GLY A 154 14.98 3.70 5.47
CA GLY A 154 14.46 2.96 6.62
C GLY A 154 15.40 2.98 7.82
N THR A 155 16.69 2.74 7.57
CA THR A 155 17.73 2.80 8.62
C THR A 155 17.83 4.21 9.20
N PHE A 156 17.70 5.25 8.36
CA PHE A 156 17.73 6.64 8.80
C PHE A 156 16.52 7.00 9.67
N VAL A 157 15.29 6.68 9.25
CA VAL A 157 14.08 7.05 10.01
C VAL A 157 13.95 6.28 11.33
N LEU A 158 14.62 5.14 11.46
CA LEU A 158 14.72 4.38 12.71
C LEU A 158 15.91 4.80 13.60
N SER A 159 16.79 5.66 13.11
CA SER A 159 17.99 6.03 13.86
C SER A 159 17.69 6.91 15.07
N SER A 160 18.54 6.79 16.09
CA SER A 160 18.44 7.56 17.33
C SER A 160 18.44 9.07 17.03
N GLY A 161 17.47 9.79 17.56
CA GLY A 161 17.27 11.23 17.33
C GLY A 161 16.30 11.57 16.20
N TYR A 162 15.99 10.62 15.32
CA TYR A 162 15.04 10.81 14.20
C TYR A 162 13.77 9.97 14.32
N TYR A 163 13.81 8.90 15.13
CA TYR A 163 12.68 7.99 15.34
C TYR A 163 11.36 8.71 15.64
N ASP A 164 11.32 9.56 16.67
CA ASP A 164 10.07 10.24 17.07
C ASP A 164 9.57 11.22 16.01
N SER A 165 10.49 11.91 15.32
CA SER A 165 10.16 12.90 14.30
C SER A 165 9.64 12.28 13.00
N PHE A 166 10.05 11.05 12.68
CA PHE A 166 9.67 10.37 11.45
C PHE A 166 8.77 9.17 11.73
N PHE A 167 9.33 8.06 12.23
CA PHE A 167 8.61 6.81 12.39
C PHE A 167 7.46 6.93 13.40
N GLY A 168 7.72 7.51 14.58
CA GLY A 168 6.68 7.74 15.60
C GLY A 168 5.57 8.68 15.11
N LYS A 169 5.93 9.72 14.36
CA LYS A 169 4.95 10.63 13.74
C LYS A 169 4.13 9.95 12.65
N ALA A 170 4.74 9.13 11.79
CA ALA A 170 4.05 8.38 10.75
C ALA A 170 3.08 7.35 11.35
N GLN A 171 3.47 6.63 12.41
CA GLN A 171 2.57 5.74 13.15
C GLN A 171 1.38 6.47 13.77
N SER A 172 1.60 7.68 14.29
CA SER A 172 0.51 8.53 14.81
C SER A 172 -0.45 8.96 13.69
N ALA A 173 0.08 9.30 12.52
CA ALA A 173 -0.72 9.68 11.37
C ALA A 173 -1.47 8.48 10.74
N ARG A 174 -0.87 7.28 10.73
CA ARG A 174 -1.53 6.02 10.36
C ARG A 174 -2.80 5.82 11.18
N ARG A 175 -2.75 6.07 12.49
CA ARG A 175 -3.91 5.98 13.37
C ARG A 175 -5.03 6.96 12.99
N LEU A 176 -4.69 8.20 12.60
CA LEU A 176 -5.70 9.16 12.13
C LEU A 176 -6.39 8.72 10.84
N VAL A 177 -5.64 8.07 9.93
CA VAL A 177 -6.22 7.49 8.70
C VAL A 177 -7.15 6.33 9.05
N GLN A 178 -6.75 5.45 9.97
CA GLN A 178 -7.61 4.37 10.48
C GLN A 178 -8.90 4.92 11.08
N GLU A 179 -8.80 5.86 12.03
CA GLU A 179 -9.96 6.46 12.69
C GLU A 179 -10.92 7.15 11.71
N TRP A 180 -10.39 7.83 10.69
CA TRP A 180 -11.21 8.41 9.62
C TRP A 180 -11.91 7.34 8.78
N THR A 181 -11.21 6.25 8.48
CA THR A 181 -11.72 5.13 7.66
C THR A 181 -12.85 4.42 8.39
N ASP A 182 -12.61 4.04 9.65
CA ASP A 182 -13.59 3.35 10.49
C ASP A 182 -14.85 4.19 10.66
N LYS A 183 -14.70 5.47 11.01
CA LYS A 183 -15.84 6.40 11.15
C LYS A 183 -16.62 6.56 9.86
N THR A 184 -15.94 6.57 8.71
CA THR A 184 -16.62 6.64 7.42
C THR A 184 -17.38 5.34 7.15
N LEU A 185 -16.79 4.17 7.43
CA LEU A 185 -17.44 2.88 7.25
C LEU A 185 -18.57 2.60 8.26
N GLU A 186 -18.69 3.38 9.35
CA GLU A 186 -19.89 3.38 10.21
C GLU A 186 -21.12 3.96 9.49
N GLU A 187 -20.92 4.90 8.55
CA GLU A 187 -21.99 5.60 7.84
C GLU A 187 -22.22 5.09 6.40
N TYR A 188 -21.21 4.47 5.80
CA TYR A 188 -21.20 4.05 4.39
C TYR A 188 -20.77 2.59 4.24
N ASP A 189 -21.37 1.88 3.28
CA ASP A 189 -21.06 0.47 3.00
C ASP A 189 -19.69 0.28 2.32
N ALA A 190 -19.19 1.31 1.63
CA ALA A 190 -17.91 1.30 0.95
C ALA A 190 -17.39 2.73 0.70
N ILE A 191 -16.07 2.87 0.54
CA ILE A 191 -15.40 4.10 0.13
C ILE A 191 -14.78 3.86 -1.25
N LEU A 192 -15.12 4.71 -2.22
CA LEU A 192 -14.68 4.60 -3.60
C LEU A 192 -13.69 5.71 -3.96
N CYS A 193 -12.69 5.37 -4.76
CA CYS A 193 -11.79 6.33 -5.38
C CYS A 193 -11.23 5.76 -6.70
N PRO A 194 -10.68 6.60 -7.59
CA PRO A 194 -9.91 6.11 -8.72
C PRO A 194 -8.74 5.25 -8.24
N THR A 195 -8.49 4.11 -8.88
CA THR A 195 -7.37 3.22 -8.49
C THR A 195 -6.00 3.83 -8.79
N SER A 196 -5.90 4.63 -9.86
CA SER A 196 -4.68 5.30 -10.31
C SER A 196 -5.05 6.71 -10.79
N PRO A 197 -4.16 7.71 -10.65
CA PRO A 197 -4.40 9.04 -11.20
C PRO A 197 -4.38 9.08 -12.73
N THR A 198 -3.59 8.19 -13.35
CA THR A 198 -3.38 8.16 -14.81
C THR A 198 -3.62 6.76 -15.38
N THR A 199 -3.69 6.66 -16.71
CA THR A 199 -3.63 5.37 -17.40
C THR A 199 -2.19 4.84 -17.48
N ALA A 200 -2.01 3.59 -17.91
CA ALA A 200 -0.69 2.98 -18.02
C ALA A 200 0.27 3.84 -18.87
N PHE A 201 1.46 4.13 -18.32
CA PHE A 201 2.51 4.88 -18.99
C PHE A 201 3.49 3.95 -19.73
N GLU A 202 4.26 4.52 -20.67
CA GLU A 202 5.22 3.76 -21.48
C GLU A 202 6.42 3.25 -20.68
N ILE A 203 6.94 2.09 -21.07
CA ILE A 203 8.18 1.53 -20.52
C ILE A 203 9.35 2.46 -20.88
N GLY A 204 10.17 2.79 -19.88
CA GLY A 204 11.32 3.67 -20.08
C GLY A 204 11.00 5.16 -19.98
N ARG A 205 9.79 5.53 -19.56
CA ARG A 205 9.46 6.91 -19.16
C ARG A 205 10.50 7.41 -18.16
N GLU A 206 11.28 8.39 -18.58
CA GLU A 206 12.20 9.07 -17.66
C GLU A 206 11.41 9.94 -16.71
N VAL A 207 11.58 9.66 -15.43
CA VAL A 207 10.99 10.45 -14.36
C VAL A 207 12.14 11.15 -13.66
N SER A 208 12.21 12.46 -13.83
CA SER A 208 13.28 13.30 -13.27
C SER A 208 13.21 13.39 -11.75
N ASP A 209 12.02 13.25 -11.17
CA ASP A 209 11.77 13.27 -9.74
C ASP A 209 11.16 11.94 -9.27
N PRO A 210 11.88 11.13 -8.47
CA PRO A 210 11.37 9.87 -7.93
C PRO A 210 10.03 9.99 -7.19
N THR A 211 9.72 11.17 -6.65
CA THR A 211 8.45 11.42 -5.95
C THR A 211 7.24 11.36 -6.87
N VAL A 212 7.41 11.61 -8.17
CA VAL A 212 6.34 11.48 -9.17
C VAL A 212 5.86 10.03 -9.24
N ASN A 213 6.77 9.06 -9.20
CA ASN A 213 6.38 7.64 -9.18
C ASN A 213 5.64 7.28 -7.89
N TYR A 214 5.95 7.94 -6.78
CA TYR A 214 5.27 7.68 -5.51
C TYR A 214 3.84 8.21 -5.49
N LEU A 215 3.54 9.22 -6.31
CA LEU A 215 2.18 9.74 -6.49
C LEU A 215 1.30 8.79 -7.31
N GLU A 216 1.86 7.83 -8.05
CA GLU A 216 1.05 6.82 -8.74
C GLU A 216 0.30 5.92 -7.73
N ASP A 217 0.85 5.77 -6.52
CA ASP A 217 0.26 4.97 -5.44
C ASP A 217 -0.69 5.77 -4.51
N ILE A 218 -0.92 7.06 -4.79
CA ILE A 218 -1.61 7.97 -3.85
C ILE A 218 -3.02 7.50 -3.45
N PHE A 219 -3.70 6.75 -4.31
CA PHE A 219 -5.05 6.25 -4.07
C PHE A 219 -5.10 4.79 -3.60
N THR A 220 -3.98 4.08 -3.57
CA THR A 220 -3.94 2.67 -3.16
C THR A 220 -3.44 2.50 -1.72
N VAL A 221 -2.48 3.33 -1.30
CA VAL A 221 -1.83 3.19 0.02
C VAL A 221 -2.77 3.44 1.21
N GLN A 222 -3.90 4.14 1.02
CA GLN A 222 -4.86 4.38 2.09
C GLN A 222 -5.34 3.08 2.72
N ALA A 223 -5.70 2.09 1.89
CA ALA A 223 -6.19 0.80 2.35
C ALA A 223 -5.11 0.06 3.16
N ASN A 224 -3.86 0.04 2.70
CA ASN A 224 -2.78 -0.62 3.46
C ASN A 224 -2.46 0.10 4.79
N ILE A 225 -2.57 1.43 4.83
CA ILE A 225 -2.37 2.21 6.05
C ILE A 225 -3.49 1.91 7.06
N ALA A 226 -4.75 1.88 6.59
CA ALA A 226 -5.90 1.54 7.39
C ALA A 226 -5.86 0.09 7.91
N GLY A 227 -5.38 -0.84 7.09
CA GLY A 227 -5.46 -2.28 7.33
C GLY A 227 -6.82 -2.83 6.90
#